data_AF-A0A819NH80-F1
#
_entry.id   AF-A0A819NH80-F1
#
_cell.length_a   1.000
_cell.length_b   1.000
_cell.length_c   1.000
_cell.angle_alpha   90.00
_cell.angle_beta   90.00
_cell.angle_gamma   90.00
#
_symmetry.space_group_name_H-M   'P 1'
#
loop_
_entity.id
_entity.type
_entity.pdbx_description
1 polymer ?
#
loop_
_entity_poly.entity_id
_entity_poly.type
_entity_poly.pdbx_seq_one_letter_code
_entity_poly.pdbx_strand_id
1 'polypeptide(L)'
;MHFFVENMLWNHFNTSEKFFAALEHPIVPVVLGRTNYSYFIPSSGYIDINQFSNMNSLAQYLNETRYNKEKYLSYFLWKKDYVWGLNQFFTPFCDLCLRLHLDLKPNIIDNMHQWWFNNSCQAAHILP
;
A
#
# COMPACT_ATOMS: atom_id res chain seq x y z
N MET A 1 13.04 -9.70 4.09
CA MET A 1 12.11 -8.60 4.43
C MET A 1 12.70 -7.30 3.93
N HIS A 2 11.88 -6.39 3.41
CA HIS A 2 12.33 -5.08 2.95
C HIS A 2 11.38 -4.01 3.53
N PHE A 3 11.96 -2.89 3.94
CA PHE A 3 11.22 -1.78 4.55
C PHE A 3 10.79 -0.78 3.47
N PHE A 4 9.51 -0.43 3.48
CA PHE A 4 8.91 0.52 2.56
C PHE A 4 8.32 1.67 3.36
N VAL A 5 8.96 2.81 3.20
CA VAL A 5 8.46 4.08 3.72
C VAL A 5 7.87 4.86 2.56
N GLU A 6 6.60 5.21 2.70
CA GLU A 6 5.90 6.10 1.78
C GLU A 6 6.57 7.47 1.80
N ASN A 7 6.93 8.00 0.62
CA ASN A 7 7.62 9.29 0.50
C ASN A 7 6.72 10.47 0.95
N MET A 8 5.40 10.31 0.92
CA MET A 8 4.42 11.26 1.43
C MET A 8 3.20 10.53 2.00
N LEU A 9 2.72 10.97 3.17
CA LEU A 9 1.60 10.36 3.90
C LEU A 9 0.29 11.12 3.61
N TRP A 10 -0.31 10.86 2.44
CA TRP A 10 -1.62 11.43 2.09
C TRP A 10 -2.76 10.55 2.61
N ASN A 11 -3.88 11.19 2.98
CA ASN A 11 -5.03 10.52 3.59
C ASN A 11 -5.85 9.67 2.59
N HIS A 12 -5.61 9.83 1.29
CA HIS A 12 -6.39 9.19 0.24
C HIS A 12 -5.47 8.55 -0.81
N PHE A 13 -5.47 7.21 -0.85
CA PHE A 13 -4.96 6.38 -1.95
C PHE A 13 -3.51 6.61 -2.39
N ASN A 14 -2.58 6.68 -1.44
CA ASN A 14 -1.15 6.68 -1.78
C ASN A 14 -0.54 5.36 -1.36
N THR A 15 -0.32 4.49 -2.35
CA THR A 15 0.57 3.33 -2.24
C THR A 15 1.68 3.58 -3.25
N SER A 16 2.92 3.65 -2.80
CA SER A 16 4.03 4.02 -3.68
C SER A 16 4.41 2.90 -4.64
N GLU A 17 5.07 3.27 -5.75
CA GLU A 17 5.74 2.36 -6.67
C GLU A 17 6.59 1.30 -5.93
N LYS A 18 7.21 1.68 -4.81
CA LYS A 18 8.03 0.77 -4.00
C LYS A 18 7.23 -0.41 -3.45
N PHE A 19 5.98 -0.17 -3.03
CA PHE A 19 5.10 -1.24 -2.56
C PHE A 19 4.78 -2.22 -3.69
N PHE A 20 4.39 -1.72 -4.86
CA PHE A 20 4.07 -2.57 -6.01
C PHE A 20 5.30 -3.34 -6.52
N ALA A 21 6.47 -2.71 -6.57
CA ALA A 21 7.73 -3.37 -6.92
C ALA A 21 8.06 -4.51 -5.93
N ALA A 22 7.75 -4.35 -4.65
CA ALA A 22 7.95 -5.41 -3.65
C ALA A 22 7.11 -6.66 -3.96
N LEU A 23 5.89 -6.46 -4.48
CA LEU A 23 4.96 -7.53 -4.80
C LEU A 23 5.40 -8.34 -6.01
N GLU A 24 6.30 -7.84 -6.86
CA GLU A 24 6.88 -8.63 -7.95
C GLU A 24 7.96 -9.60 -7.47
N HIS A 25 8.49 -9.40 -6.26
CA HIS A 25 9.57 -10.20 -5.69
C HIS A 25 9.08 -11.10 -4.55
N PRO A 26 9.82 -12.17 -4.20
CA PRO A 26 9.53 -13.02 -3.03
C PRO A 26 9.98 -12.34 -1.73
N ILE A 27 9.49 -11.12 -1.49
CA ILE A 27 9.82 -10.28 -0.35
C ILE A 27 8.54 -9.95 0.41
N VAL A 28 8.60 -10.02 1.75
CA VAL A 28 7.50 -9.56 2.61
C VAL A 28 7.61 -8.03 2.75
N PRO A 29 6.60 -7.26 2.31
CA PRO A 29 6.58 -5.81 2.46
C PRO A 29 6.35 -5.42 3.92
N VAL A 30 7.23 -4.58 4.46
CA VAL A 30 7.01 -3.89 5.74
C VAL A 30 6.65 -2.44 5.41
N VAL A 31 5.41 -2.02 5.67
CA VAL A 31 4.85 -0.76 5.18
C VAL A 31 4.66 0.25 6.30
N LEU A 32 4.99 1.51 6.00
CA LEU A 32 4.70 2.66 6.84
C LEU A 32 3.88 3.65 6.03
N GLY A 33 2.56 3.64 6.20
CA GLY A 33 1.66 4.58 5.54
C GLY A 33 0.29 4.65 6.20
N ARG A 34 -0.51 5.65 5.84
CA ARG A 34 -1.90 5.83 6.30
C ARG A 34 -2.95 5.26 5.32
N THR A 35 -2.48 4.64 4.25
CA THR A 35 -3.31 3.98 3.24
C THR A 35 -3.81 2.62 3.72
N ASN A 36 -5.02 2.25 3.30
CA ASN A 36 -5.52 0.89 3.46
C ASN A 36 -4.94 -0.03 2.38
N TYR A 37 -3.83 -0.71 2.70
CA TYR A 37 -3.17 -1.66 1.79
C TYR A 37 -4.03 -2.91 1.50
N SER A 38 -5.09 -3.16 2.29
CA SER A 38 -6.01 -4.28 2.07
C SER A 38 -6.82 -4.17 0.76
N TYR A 39 -6.86 -2.98 0.13
CA TYR A 39 -7.43 -2.82 -1.21
C TYR A 39 -6.61 -3.53 -2.30
N PHE A 40 -5.33 -3.76 -2.04
CA PHE A 40 -4.37 -4.27 -3.01
C PHE A 40 -4.10 -5.76 -2.76
N ILE A 41 -3.69 -6.12 -1.55
CA ILE A 41 -3.42 -7.50 -1.12
C ILE A 41 -4.11 -7.80 0.20
N PRO A 42 -4.37 -9.07 0.52
CA PRO A 42 -4.85 -9.45 1.85
C PRO A 42 -3.93 -8.94 2.96
N SER A 43 -4.50 -8.62 4.13
CA SER A 43 -3.75 -8.17 5.33
C SER A 43 -2.71 -9.18 5.81
N SER A 44 -2.86 -10.46 5.46
CA SER A 44 -1.88 -11.51 5.72
C SER A 44 -0.63 -11.44 4.81
N GLY A 45 -0.60 -10.54 3.81
CA GLY A 45 0.46 -10.44 2.82
C GLY A 45 1.51 -9.35 3.08
N TYR A 46 1.33 -8.52 4.11
CA TYR A 46 2.24 -7.43 4.47
C TYR A 46 2.31 -7.23 5.98
N ILE A 47 3.30 -6.47 6.44
CA ILE A 47 3.46 -6.08 7.85
C ILE A 47 3.26 -4.56 7.94
N ASP A 48 2.19 -4.12 8.60
CA ASP A 48 1.94 -2.71 8.86
C ASP A 48 2.62 -2.27 10.14
N ILE A 49 3.51 -1.28 10.04
CA ILE A 49 4.22 -0.73 11.20
C ILE A 49 3.25 -0.12 12.22
N ASN A 50 2.10 0.40 11.79
CA ASN A 50 1.12 1.03 12.69
C ASN A 50 0.42 0.04 13.63
N GLN A 51 0.56 -1.28 13.40
CA GLN A 51 0.01 -2.32 14.29
C GLN A 51 0.86 -2.52 15.56
N PHE A 52 2.06 -1.93 15.61
CA PHE A 52 3.00 -2.09 16.71
C PHE A 52 2.99 -0.85 17.61
N SER A 53 3.05 -1.07 18.93
CA SER A 53 3.04 0.03 19.89
C SER A 53 4.35 0.83 19.91
N ASN A 54 5.46 0.22 19.50
CA ASN A 54 6.77 0.85 19.40
C ASN A 54 7.72 0.09 18.46
N MET A 55 8.82 0.74 18.08
CA MET A 55 9.82 0.17 17.16
C MET A 55 10.55 -1.07 17.70
N ASN A 56 10.71 -1.20 19.02
CA ASN A 56 11.31 -2.40 19.61
C ASN A 56 10.41 -3.63 19.41
N SER A 57 9.09 -3.48 19.58
CA SER A 57 8.12 -4.55 19.35
C SER A 57 8.09 -4.97 17.88
N LEU A 58 8.18 -4.01 16.95
CA LEU A 58 8.33 -4.29 15.51
C LEU A 58 9.63 -5.05 15.24
N ALA A 59 10.77 -4.59 15.77
CA ALA A 59 12.07 -5.22 15.56
C ALA A 59 12.08 -6.67 16.07
N GLN A 60 11.52 -6.91 17.26
CA GLN A 60 11.36 -8.25 17.81
C GLN A 60 10.48 -9.13 16.92
N TYR A 61 9.33 -8.62 16.48
CA TYR A 61 8.42 -9.35 15.60
C TYR A 61 9.07 -9.72 14.26
N LEU A 62 9.83 -8.80 13.65
CA LEU A 62 10.56 -9.05 12.41
C LEU A 62 11.65 -10.10 12.61
N ASN A 63 12.34 -10.08 13.76
CA ASN A 63 13.37 -11.04 14.10
C ASN A 63 12.77 -12.46 14.27
N GLU A 64 11.68 -12.59 15.03
CA GLU A 64 10.96 -13.85 15.19
C GLU A 64 10.45 -14.39 13.85
N THR A 65 9.89 -13.50 13.02
CA THR A 65 9.35 -13.87 11.70
C THR A 65 10.45 -14.29 10.74
N ARG A 66 11.64 -13.69 10.83
CA ARG A 66 12.82 -14.10 10.04
C ARG A 66 13.26 -15.53 10.39
N TYR A 67 13.22 -15.92 11.65
CA TYR A 67 13.69 -17.25 12.09
C TYR A 67 12.60 -18.33 12.01
N ASN A 68 11.32 -17.95 12.07
CA ASN A 68 10.22 -18.89 11.88
C ASN A 68 9.87 -19.02 10.39
N LYS A 69 10.37 -20.08 9.76
CA LYS A 69 10.17 -20.36 8.34
C LYS A 69 8.69 -20.49 7.95
N GLU A 70 7.88 -21.15 8.76
CA GLU A 70 6.45 -21.33 8.47
C GLU A 70 5.71 -19.99 8.49
N LYS A 71 5.99 -19.17 9.51
CA LYS A 71 5.44 -17.81 9.61
C LYS A 71 5.92 -16.93 8.45
N TYR A 72 7.18 -17.03 8.05
CA TYR A 72 7.68 -16.27 6.89
C TYR A 72 6.98 -16.68 5.59
N LEU A 73 6.79 -17.99 5.38
CA LEU A 73 6.16 -18.52 4.18
C LEU A 73 4.65 -18.24 4.12
N SER A 74 3.98 -18.12 5.27
CA SER A 74 2.54 -17.81 5.31
C SER A 74 2.21 -16.47 4.65
N TYR A 75 3.12 -15.49 4.71
CA TYR A 75 2.99 -14.19 4.03
C TYR A 75 2.94 -14.27 2.52
N PHE A 76 3.30 -15.40 1.91
CA PHE A 76 3.26 -15.58 0.46
C PHE A 76 2.10 -16.44 -0.01
N LEU A 77 1.26 -16.97 0.90
CA LEU A 77 0.15 -17.84 0.54
C LEU A 77 -0.84 -17.15 -0.42
N TRP A 78 -1.10 -15.85 -0.21
CA TRP A 78 -1.99 -15.07 -1.06
C TRP A 78 -1.54 -15.01 -2.53
N LYS A 79 -0.24 -15.18 -2.83
CA LYS A 79 0.28 -15.20 -4.20
C LYS A 79 -0.16 -16.43 -5.00
N LYS A 80 -0.67 -17.47 -4.34
CA LYS A 80 -1.25 -18.64 -5.01
C LYS A 80 -2.59 -18.32 -5.67
N ASP A 81 -3.37 -17.46 -5.01
CA ASP A 81 -4.74 -17.15 -5.41
C ASP A 81 -4.82 -15.82 -6.20
N TYR A 82 -3.78 -14.99 -6.11
CA TYR A 82 -3.71 -13.69 -6.80
C TYR A 82 -2.54 -13.63 -7.77
N VAL A 83 -2.85 -13.46 -9.06
CA VAL A 83 -1.86 -13.17 -10.10
C VAL A 83 -1.57 -11.67 -10.10
N TRP A 84 -0.51 -11.27 -9.40
CA TRP A 84 0.07 -9.93 -9.54
C TRP A 84 0.91 -9.90 -10.81
N GLY A 85 0.56 -9.05 -11.78
CA GLY A 85 1.30 -8.99 -13.05
C GLY A 85 0.77 -7.92 -14.00
N LEU A 86 1.64 -7.51 -14.92
CA LEU A 86 1.47 -6.42 -15.89
C LEU A 86 0.14 -6.42 -16.66
N ASN A 87 -0.57 -7.55 -16.76
CA ASN A 87 -1.89 -7.62 -17.39
C ASN A 87 -2.96 -6.77 -16.69
N GLN A 88 -2.80 -6.43 -15.41
CA GLN A 88 -3.71 -5.52 -14.70
C GLN A 88 -3.47 -4.04 -15.08
N PHE A 89 -2.29 -3.70 -15.59
CA PHE A 89 -1.90 -2.36 -16.02
C PHE A 89 -2.05 -2.12 -17.52
N PHE A 90 -2.47 -3.13 -18.29
CA PHE A 90 -2.63 -3.01 -19.76
C PHE A 90 -4.01 -2.49 -20.20
N THR A 91 -4.92 -2.17 -19.28
CA THR A 91 -6.24 -1.61 -19.61
C THR A 91 -6.63 -0.28 -18.95
N PRO A 92 -5.74 0.58 -18.39
CA PRO A 92 -6.17 1.82 -17.76
C PRO A 92 -6.87 2.74 -18.77
N PHE A 93 -6.48 2.67 -20.05
CA PHE A 93 -7.15 3.40 -21.12
C PHE A 93 -8.49 2.80 -21.53
N CYS A 94 -8.66 1.47 -21.46
CA CYS A 94 -9.96 0.84 -21.71
C CYS A 94 -10.94 1.13 -20.57
N ASP A 95 -10.50 1.06 -19.32
CA ASP A 95 -11.30 1.42 -18.15
C ASP A 95 -11.65 2.91 -18.13
N LEU A 96 -10.70 3.76 -18.49
CA LEU A 96 -10.95 5.19 -18.68
C LEU A 96 -11.96 5.43 -19.80
N CYS A 97 -11.78 4.79 -20.96
CA CYS A 97 -12.71 4.89 -22.08
C CYS A 97 -14.12 4.43 -21.67
N LEU A 98 -14.23 3.32 -20.96
CA LEU A 98 -15.51 2.84 -20.43
C LEU A 98 -16.13 3.86 -19.49
N ARG A 99 -15.39 4.37 -18.50
CA ARG A 99 -15.88 5.36 -17.53
C ARG A 99 -16.28 6.69 -18.18
N LEU A 100 -15.60 7.11 -19.24
CA LEU A 100 -15.95 8.30 -20.02
C LEU A 100 -17.24 8.12 -20.83
N HIS A 101 -17.56 6.87 -21.23
CA HIS A 101 -18.81 6.54 -21.92
C HIS A 101 -19.96 6.19 -20.96
N LEU A 102 -19.67 5.93 -19.69
CA LEU A 102 -20.68 5.85 -18.65
C LEU A 102 -21.11 7.27 -18.27
N ASP A 103 -22.41 7.48 -18.11
CA ASP A 103 -23.02 8.77 -17.77
C ASP A 103 -22.81 9.10 -16.26
N LEU A 104 -21.55 9.03 -15.83
CA LEU A 104 -21.14 9.28 -14.45
C LEU A 104 -21.16 10.79 -14.20
N LYS A 105 -21.72 11.19 -13.05
CA LYS A 105 -21.69 12.59 -12.62
C LYS A 105 -20.23 13.07 -12.56
N PRO A 106 -19.88 14.21 -13.20
CA PRO A 106 -18.54 14.76 -13.11
C PRO A 106 -18.26 15.20 -11.68
N ASN A 107 -17.12 14.77 -11.13
CA ASN A 107 -16.59 15.33 -9.90
C ASN A 107 -15.89 16.65 -10.23
N ILE A 108 -16.58 17.76 -9.98
CA ILE A 108 -16.04 19.11 -10.17
C ILE A 108 -15.34 19.53 -8.88
N ILE A 109 -14.08 19.92 -8.99
CA ILE A 109 -13.29 20.46 -7.89
C ILE A 109 -13.20 21.97 -8.10
N ASP A 110 -13.94 22.73 -7.29
CA ASP A 110 -14.07 24.19 -7.46
C ASP A 110 -12.76 24.95 -7.22
N ASN A 111 -11.94 24.46 -6.28
CA ASN A 111 -10.66 25.07 -5.96
C ASN A 111 -9.57 23.99 -5.87
N MET A 112 -8.80 23.89 -6.95
CA MET A 112 -7.69 22.93 -7.06
C MET A 112 -6.63 23.16 -5.98
N HIS A 113 -6.30 24.41 -5.66
CA HIS A 113 -5.29 24.74 -4.65
C HIS A 113 -5.75 24.30 -3.26
N GLN A 114 -7.01 24.55 -2.90
CA GLN A 114 -7.56 24.12 -1.62
C GLN A 114 -7.65 22.59 -1.53
N TRP A 115 -8.09 21.92 -2.60
CA TRP A 115 -8.14 20.46 -2.67
C TRP A 115 -6.75 19.82 -2.51
N TRP A 116 -5.73 20.44 -3.12
CA TRP A 116 -4.36 19.94 -3.10
C TRP A 116 -3.62 20.23 -1.79
N PHE A 117 -3.86 21.38 -1.13
CA PHE A 117 -3.00 21.81 -0.02
C PHE A 117 -3.65 21.82 1.35
N ASN A 118 -4.98 22.00 1.47
CA ASN A 118 -5.57 22.29 2.78
C ASN A 118 -6.00 21.07 3.60
N ASN A 119 -6.04 19.86 3.03
CA ASN A 119 -6.53 18.66 3.76
C ASN A 119 -5.78 17.36 3.46
N SER A 120 -4.76 17.41 2.62
CA SER A 120 -4.36 16.23 1.87
C SER A 120 -2.92 15.79 2.15
N CYS A 121 -2.10 16.65 2.77
CA CYS A 121 -0.81 16.27 3.34
C CYS A 121 -0.70 16.72 4.81
N GLN A 122 -0.84 15.80 5.76
CA GLN A 122 -0.35 16.04 7.13
C GLN A 122 1.13 15.67 7.16
N ALA A 123 1.97 16.55 7.71
CA ALA A 123 3.36 16.23 7.97
C ALA A 123 3.41 14.90 8.74
N ALA A 124 4.32 14.00 8.34
CA ALA A 124 4.60 12.81 9.12
C ALA A 124 4.99 13.28 10.52
N HIS A 125 4.08 13.13 11.48
CA HIS A 125 4.45 13.02 12.88
C HIS A 125 5.20 11.69 12.96
N ILE A 126 6.48 11.73 12.62
CA ILE A 126 7.44 10.76 13.09
C ILE A 126 7.25 10.82 14.60
N LEU A 127 6.67 9.75 15.16
CA LEU A 127 6.44 9.59 16.59
C LEU A 127 7.74 9.97 17.35
N PRO A 128 7.62 10.51 18.58
CA PRO A 128 8.71 11.19 19.28
C PRO A 128 10.03 10.42 19.34
#